data_AF-A0A3M9XWB2-F1
#
_entry.id   AF-A0A3M9XWB2-F1
#
_cell.length_a   1.000
_cell.length_b   1.000
_cell.length_c   1.000
_cell.angle_alpha   90.00
_cell.angle_beta   90.00
_cell.angle_gamma   90.00
#
_symmetry.space_group_name_H-M   'P 1'
#
loop_
_entity.id
_entity.type
_entity.pdbx_description
1 polymer ?
#
loop_
_entity_poly.entity_id
_entity_poly.type
_entity_poly.pdbx_seq_one_letter_code
_entity_poly.pdbx_strand_id
1 'polypeptide(L)' 'MELVSTITCPSCGHRSAEMMPTDACQFFYECKGCGALLKPKAGDCCVFCSYGDVPCPPIQDAREHGRAAGCCSGMQHGSL' A
#
# COMPACT_ATOMS: atom_id res chain seq x y z
N MET A 1 2.06 -11.40 9.38
CA MET A 1 1.71 -10.87 8.06
C MET A 1 0.20 -11.01 7.86
N GLU A 2 -0.49 -9.90 7.67
CA GLU A 2 -1.93 -9.83 7.41
C GLU A 2 -2.14 -9.34 5.98
N LEU A 3 -2.93 -10.07 5.18
CA LEU A 3 -3.08 -9.82 3.73
C LEU A 3 -4.41 -9.16 3.36
N VAL A 4 -5.26 -8.89 4.34
CA VAL A 4 -6.50 -8.14 4.13
C VAL A 4 -6.32 -6.78 4.75
N SER A 5 -6.68 -5.73 4.02
CA SER A 5 -6.65 -4.36 4.50
C SER A 5 -7.92 -3.64 4.06
N THR A 6 -8.55 -2.92 4.98
CA THR A 6 -9.75 -2.13 4.70
C THR A 6 -9.32 -0.77 4.15
N ILE A 7 -9.49 -0.58 2.84
CA ILE A 7 -9.29 0.74 2.23
C ILE A 7 -10.47 1.64 2.58
N THR A 8 -10.18 2.80 3.16
CA THR A 8 -11.17 3.86 3.40
C THR A 8 -10.98 4.99 2.39
N CYS A 9 -12.01 5.22 1.57
CA CYS A 9 -11.97 6.28 0.57
C CYS A 9 -12.05 7.66 1.22
N PRO A 10 -11.08 8.56 0.99
CA PRO A 10 -11.11 9.91 1.57
C PRO A 10 -12.18 10.81 0.93
N SER A 11 -12.65 10.47 -0.28
CA SER A 11 -13.62 11.29 -1.02
C SER A 11 -15.06 11.08 -0.56
N CYS A 12 -15.43 9.86 -0.15
CA CYS A 12 -16.81 9.51 0.20
C CYS A 12 -16.98 8.71 1.50
N GLY A 13 -15.89 8.32 2.17
CA GLY A 13 -15.92 7.52 3.39
C GLY A 13 -16.25 6.03 3.19
N HIS A 14 -16.45 5.56 1.95
CA HIS A 14 -16.68 4.15 1.67
C HIS A 14 -15.50 3.30 2.13
N ARG A 15 -15.80 2.13 2.71
CA ARG A 15 -14.82 1.17 3.23
C ARG A 15 -14.98 -0.15 2.51
N SER A 16 -13.87 -0.71 2.06
CA SER A 16 -13.86 -2.01 1.39
C SER A 16 -12.65 -2.81 1.86
N ALA A 17 -12.90 -4.06 2.27
CA ALA A 17 -11.84 -5.01 2.58
C ALA A 17 -11.28 -5.55 1.25
N GLU A 18 -9.98 -5.35 1.03
CA GLU A 18 -9.29 -5.82 -0.17
C GLU A 18 -8.15 -6.75 0.21
N MET A 19 -7.90 -7.74 -0.65
CA MET A 19 -6.71 -8.58 -0.55
C MET A 19 -5.51 -7.78 -1.09
N MET A 20 -4.47 -7.65 -0.28
CA MET A 20 -3.21 -7.03 -0.67
C MET A 20 -2.40 -8.01 -1.53
N PRO A 21 -1.95 -7.60 -2.73
CA PRO A 21 -1.02 -8.40 -3.51
C PRO A 21 0.29 -8.61 -2.72
N THR A 22 0.82 -9.83 -2.73
CA THR A 22 2.09 -10.16 -2.08
C THR A 22 3.30 -10.00 -3.00
N ASP A 23 3.07 -9.88 -4.30
CA ASP A 23 4.06 -9.82 -5.37
C ASP A 23 4.21 -8.43 -5.99
N ALA A 24 3.32 -7.49 -5.67
CA ALA A 24 3.33 -6.14 -6.24
C ALA A 24 2.75 -5.06 -5.30
N CYS A 25 3.16 -3.82 -5.51
CA CYS A 25 2.54 -2.66 -4.85
C CYS A 25 1.33 -2.16 -5.65
N GLN A 26 0.17 -2.10 -5.01
CA GLN A 26 -1.04 -1.51 -5.61
C GLN A 26 -0.96 0.02 -5.57
N PHE A 27 -0.56 0.66 -6.67
CA PHE A 27 -0.43 2.12 -6.73
C PHE A 27 -1.77 2.83 -6.96
N PHE A 28 -2.69 2.22 -7.71
CA PHE A 28 -3.99 2.81 -8.02
C PHE A 28 -5.10 1.98 -7.42
N TYR A 29 -6.14 2.63 -6.91
CA TYR A 29 -7.36 1.95 -6.46
C TYR A 29 -8.58 2.74 -6.89
N GLU A 30 -9.48 2.10 -7.62
CA GLU A 30 -10.77 2.68 -7.93
C GLU A 30 -11.74 2.42 -6.78
N CYS A 31 -12.26 3.49 -6.18
CA CYS A 31 -13.20 3.36 -5.08
C CYS A 31 -14.50 2.71 -5.54
N LYS A 32 -14.84 1.55 -4.97
CA LYS A 32 -16.10 0.82 -5.23
C LYS A 32 -17.37 1.60 -4.86
N GLY A 33 -17.27 2.65 -4.04
CA GLY A 33 -18.40 3.48 -3.62
C GLY A 33 -18.68 4.70 -4.50
N CYS A 34 -17.66 5.35 -5.05
CA CYS A 34 -17.82 6.60 -5.82
C CYS A 34 -17.05 6.66 -7.14
N GLY A 35 -16.29 5.61 -7.50
CA GLY A 35 -15.49 5.56 -8.72
C GLY A 35 -14.23 6.43 -8.70
N ALA A 36 -13.93 7.11 -7.59
CA ALA A 36 -12.72 7.94 -7.49
C ALA A 36 -11.46 7.08 -7.62
N LEU A 37 -10.54 7.49 -8.50
CA LEU A 37 -9.23 6.86 -8.65
C LEU A 37 -8.26 7.41 -7.59
N LEU A 38 -7.97 6.59 -6.57
CA LEU A 38 -7.06 6.93 -5.49
C LEU A 38 -5.61 6.63 -5.90
N LYS A 39 -4.71 7.54 -5.52
CA LYS A 39 -3.24 7.39 -5.60
C LYS A 39 -2.64 7.53 -4.20
N PRO A 40 -1.46 6.96 -3.93
CA PRO A 40 -0.83 7.04 -2.61
C PRO A 40 -0.52 8.51 -2.28
N LYS A 41 -0.51 8.83 -1.00
CA LYS A 41 -0.06 10.14 -0.51
C LYS A 41 1.45 10.26 -0.70
N ALA A 42 1.94 11.49 -0.77
CA ALA A 42 3.37 11.74 -0.85
C ALA A 42 4.08 11.12 0.37
N GLY A 43 5.13 10.33 0.11
CA GLY A 43 5.88 9.59 1.13
C GLY A 43 5.38 8.17 1.40
N ASP A 44 4.20 7.80 0.90
CA ASP A 44 3.65 6.45 1.04
C ASP A 44 3.94 5.57 -0.16
N CYS A 45 4.05 4.27 0.12
CA CYS A 45 4.44 3.27 -0.85
C CYS A 45 3.36 2.90 -1.88
N CYS A 46 2.09 2.88 -1.46
CA CYS A 46 0.96 2.33 -2.21
C CYS A 46 -0.37 2.75 -1.55
N VAL A 47 -1.51 2.42 -2.16
CA VAL A 47 -2.84 2.81 -1.64
C VAL A 47 -3.13 2.25 -0.25
N PHE A 48 -2.60 1.07 0.09
CA PHE A 48 -2.75 0.46 1.41
C PHE A 48 -1.95 1.22 2.47
N CYS A 49 -0.72 1.65 2.16
CA CYS A 49 0.06 2.53 3.03
C CYS A 49 -0.69 3.83 3.37
N SER A 50 -1.44 4.38 2.40
CA SER A 50 -2.09 5.69 2.56
C SER A 50 -3.51 5.68 3.13
N TYR A 51 -4.27 4.64 2.83
CA TYR A 51 -5.72 4.57 3.08
C TYR A 51 -6.18 3.25 3.70
N GLY A 52 -5.28 2.27 3.85
CA GLY A 52 -5.56 1.01 4.53
C GLY A 52 -5.43 1.13 6.04
N ASP A 53 -6.10 0.24 6.76
CA ASP A 53 -5.90 0.04 8.21
C ASP A 53 -4.63 -0.76 8.51
N VAL A 54 -4.32 -1.73 7.63
CA VAL A 54 -3.10 -2.52 7.66
C VAL A 54 -2.20 -2.08 6.49
N PRO A 55 -0.89 -1.80 6.73
CA PRO A 55 0.03 -1.37 5.68
C PRO A 55 0.36 -2.52 4.72
N CYS A 56 0.97 -2.22 3.57
CA CYS A 56 1.27 -3.26 2.58
C CYS A 56 2.26 -4.34 3.08
N PRO A 57 2.26 -5.55 2.49
CA PRO A 57 3.06 -6.67 2.98
C PRO A 57 4.57 -6.35 3.11
N PRO A 58 5.22 -5.66 2.15
CA PRO A 58 6.63 -5.27 2.31
C PRO A 58 6.92 -4.40 3.55
N ILE A 59 6.00 -3.50 3.95
CA ILE A 59 6.16 -2.66 5.14
C ILE A 59 5.97 -3.49 6.42
N GLN A 60 5.04 -4.45 6.40
CA GLN A 60 4.86 -5.38 7.51
C GLN A 60 6.13 -6.22 7.71
N ASP A 61 6.69 -6.81 6.64
CA ASP A 61 7.93 -7.58 6.70
C ASP A 61 9.10 -6.76 7.26
N ALA A 62 9.24 -5.52 6.78
CA ALA A 62 10.29 -4.62 7.25
C ALA A 62 10.19 -4.33 8.76
N ARG A 63 8.97 -4.18 9.28
CA ARG A 63 8.72 -3.96 10.72
C ARG A 63 9.04 -5.20 11.56
N GLU A 64 8.68 -6.38 11.09
CA GLU A 64 8.96 -7.65 11.79
C GLU A 64 10.45 -7.97 11.82
N HIS A 65 11.18 -7.68 10.74
CA HIS A 65 12.59 -8.04 10.57
C HIS A 65 13.58 -6.89 10.82
N GLY A 66 13.12 -5.73 11.29
CA GLY A 66 13.97 -4.58 11.62
C GLY A 66 14.70 -3.96 10.42
N ARG A 67 14.13 -4.05 9.21
CA ARG A 67 14.72 -3.51 7.97
C ARG A 67 14.16 -2.11 7.68
N ALA A 68 14.95 -1.27 7.02
CA ALA A 68 14.45 0.02 6.54
C ALA A 68 13.32 -0.20 5.52
N ALA A 69 12.15 0.37 5.81
CA ALA A 69 10.93 0.26 5.01
C ALA A 69 11.06 1.00 3.66
N GLY A 70 11.67 0.36 2.66
CA GLY A 70 11.78 0.89 1.30
C GLY A 70 11.10 -0.04 0.29
N CYS A 71 9.90 0.31 -0.18
CA CYS A 71 9.07 -0.59 -1.00
C CYS A 71 8.98 -0.21 -2.48
N CYS A 72 9.79 0.74 -2.96
CA CYS A 72 9.87 1.08 -4.38
C CYS A 72 11.31 1.41 -4.84
N SER A 73 12.33 0.75 -4.28
CA SER A 73 13.70 0.85 -4.79
C SER A 73 13.95 -0.19 -5.88
N GLY A 74 13.29 -0.01 -7.02
CA GLY A 74 13.84 -0.45 -8.29
C GLY A 74 15.03 0.43 -8.67
N MET A 75 16.11 0.38 -7.89
CA MET A 75 17.41 0.97 -8.18
C MET A 75 18.43 0.18 -7.37
N GLN A 76 18.84 -0.96 -7.93
CA GLN A 76 20.17 -1.50 -7.75
C GLN A 76 21.18 -0.34 -7.72
N HIS A 77 21.74 -0.05 -6.55
CA HIS A 77 23.01 0.66 -6.47
C HIS A 77 24.03 -0.23 -7.16
N GLY A 78 24.28 0.04 -8.45
CA GLY A 78 25.41 -0.52 -9.18
C GLY A 78 26.67 -0.28 -8.38
N SER A 79 27.21 -1.35 -7.84
CA SER A 79 28.60 -1.42 -7.40
C SER A 79 29.38 -2.00 -8.57
N LEU A 80 30.41 -1.26 -8.98
CA LEU A 80 31.39 -1.49 -10.07
C LEU A 80 31.04 -0.79 -11.40
#